data_AF-A0A4V5NH74-F1
#
_entry.id   AF-A0A4V5NH74-F1
#
_cell.length_a   1.000
_cell.length_b   1.000
_cell.length_c   1.000
_cell.angle_alpha   90.00
_cell.angle_beta   90.00
_cell.angle_gamma   90.00
#
_symmetry.space_group_name_H-M   'P 1'
#
loop_
_entity.id
_entity.type
_entity.pdbx_description
1 polymer ?
#
loop_
_entity_poly.entity_id
_entity_poly.type
_entity_poly.pdbx_seq_one_letter_code
_entity_poly.pdbx_strand_id
1 'polypeptide(L)'
;MLSRSLTSFLAVALPLCSGVAAVPSGTVKPRADALAACAASMNSVLPSPTPPGYVFSRNVRQYYVAAEEVEWNYAPTGWDNWLGVPLNLSPRAQMAGATAYGTTWLKALYRGYTDATFSTKSPQPPWQGTLGPTLRSEVGDMVEIMFVNKLSKNYASTHSMGLAYTKYNEGSDYPNNTAPGQQVNLPSPEAVPPGIAPGDCVVYKWFVDDNAGPPAGQPAAAHSYHSYVALQQDTNAGLIGAQIVYAPGQMAPTMANYREFPLLYMIYNEMDSFLSGQNAAALQSKNPSYSGPWYGSGSGSANTSLQAAPHSPLPAAARPSTPVPRPAAPPSPICFLTSLPKKARRRRRRGRAL
;
A
#
# COMPACT_ATOMS: atom_id res chain seq x y z
N MET A 1 -5.50 62.25 -47.27
CA MET A 1 -4.88 61.08 -47.95
C MET A 1 -3.51 60.83 -47.34
N LEU A 2 -3.39 59.87 -46.42
CA LEU A 2 -2.14 59.18 -46.10
C LEU A 2 -2.51 57.92 -45.32
N SER A 3 -2.47 56.79 -46.02
CA SER A 3 -2.73 55.44 -45.56
C SER A 3 -1.64 55.01 -44.58
N ARG A 4 -2.00 54.60 -43.36
CA ARG A 4 -1.09 53.90 -42.45
C ARG A 4 -1.46 52.42 -42.44
N SER A 5 -0.58 51.63 -43.03
CA SER A 5 -0.62 50.18 -43.11
C SER A 5 -0.50 49.57 -41.69
N LEU A 6 -1.49 48.77 -41.29
CA LEU A 6 -1.41 47.90 -40.11
C LEU A 6 -0.63 46.64 -40.49
N THR A 7 0.60 46.50 -39.99
CA THR A 7 1.32 45.22 -40.00
C THR A 7 0.89 44.40 -38.78
N SER A 8 0.05 43.40 -39.03
CA SER A 8 -0.37 42.41 -38.04
C SER A 8 0.77 41.41 -37.81
N PHE A 9 1.43 41.47 -36.67
CA PHE A 9 2.36 40.42 -36.22
C PHE A 9 1.55 39.26 -35.63
N LEU A 10 1.41 38.20 -36.40
CA LEU A 10 0.83 36.94 -35.95
C LEU A 10 1.88 36.20 -35.10
N ALA A 11 1.81 36.34 -33.78
CA ALA A 11 2.62 35.55 -32.86
C ALA A 11 2.05 34.11 -32.81
N VAL A 12 2.69 33.19 -33.53
CA VAL A 12 2.42 31.76 -33.44
C VAL A 12 2.97 31.28 -32.09
N ALA A 13 2.09 31.15 -31.11
CA ALA A 13 2.40 30.47 -29.86
C ALA A 13 2.46 28.95 -30.12
N LEU A 14 3.68 28.43 -30.29
CA LEU A 14 3.94 26.99 -30.27
C LEU A 14 3.66 26.47 -28.85
N PRO A 15 2.78 25.47 -28.65
CA PRO A 15 2.65 24.83 -27.36
C PRO A 15 3.91 24.00 -27.12
N LEU A 16 4.72 24.41 -26.15
CA LEU A 16 5.74 23.55 -25.54
C LEU A 16 4.98 22.44 -24.80
N CYS A 17 4.61 21.39 -25.53
CA CYS A 17 4.31 20.10 -24.93
C CYS A 17 5.62 19.58 -24.31
N SER A 18 5.85 19.92 -23.05
CA SER A 18 6.77 19.20 -22.19
C SER A 18 6.19 17.80 -21.97
N GLY A 19 6.38 16.92 -22.95
CA GLY A 19 6.14 15.50 -22.80
C GLY A 19 7.10 14.99 -21.75
N VAL A 20 6.61 14.83 -20.52
CA VAL A 20 7.25 13.94 -19.54
C VAL A 20 7.13 12.56 -20.17
N ALA A 21 8.21 12.08 -20.80
CA ALA A 21 8.29 10.69 -21.20
C ALA A 21 8.21 9.87 -19.91
N ALA A 22 7.03 9.26 -19.68
CA ALA A 22 6.85 8.31 -18.61
C ALA A 22 7.90 7.22 -18.79
N VAL A 23 8.77 7.03 -17.81
CA VAL A 23 9.62 5.85 -17.74
C VAL A 23 8.66 4.66 -17.74
N PRO A 24 8.85 3.64 -18.61
CA PRO A 24 7.94 2.52 -18.66
C PRO A 24 7.85 1.90 -17.26
N SER A 25 6.67 2.00 -16.64
CA SER A 25 6.38 1.32 -15.37
C SER A 25 6.69 -0.15 -15.57
N GLY A 26 7.58 -0.69 -14.74
CA GLY A 26 8.08 -2.07 -14.81
C GLY A 26 7.03 -3.09 -14.39
N THR A 27 5.79 -2.98 -14.87
CA THR A 27 4.72 -3.92 -14.54
C THR A 27 5.06 -5.29 -15.12
N VAL A 28 5.30 -6.27 -14.24
CA VAL A 28 5.43 -7.66 -14.66
C VAL A 28 4.04 -8.21 -14.94
N LYS A 29 3.88 -8.79 -16.13
CA LYS A 29 2.63 -9.46 -16.50
C LYS A 29 2.55 -10.80 -15.75
N PRO A 30 1.46 -11.06 -15.01
CA PRO A 30 1.29 -12.34 -14.33
C PRO A 30 1.23 -13.51 -15.32
N ARG A 31 1.73 -14.68 -14.90
CA ARG A 31 1.61 -15.92 -15.68
C ARG A 31 0.15 -16.37 -15.73
N ALA A 32 -0.36 -16.71 -16.91
CA ALA A 32 -1.80 -16.98 -17.11
C ALA A 32 -2.27 -18.24 -16.38
N ASP A 33 -1.44 -19.28 -16.35
CA ASP A 33 -1.61 -20.53 -15.59
C ASP A 33 -1.66 -20.26 -14.08
N ALA A 34 -0.71 -19.47 -13.55
CA ALA A 34 -0.69 -19.10 -12.14
C ALA A 34 -1.96 -18.32 -11.77
N LEU A 35 -2.36 -17.35 -12.60
CA LEU A 35 -3.56 -16.56 -12.37
C LEU A 35 -4.83 -17.42 -12.35
N ALA A 36 -4.94 -18.39 -13.28
CA ALA A 36 -6.05 -19.33 -13.31
C ALA A 36 -6.09 -20.24 -12.06
N ALA A 37 -4.93 -20.71 -11.58
CA ALA A 37 -4.84 -21.50 -10.35
C ALA A 37 -5.25 -20.68 -9.11
N CYS A 38 -4.79 -19.44 -8.98
CA CYS A 38 -5.22 -18.54 -7.91
C CYS A 38 -6.73 -18.22 -7.99
N ALA A 39 -7.26 -18.03 -9.20
CA ALA A 39 -8.69 -17.81 -9.38
C ALA A 39 -9.51 -19.03 -8.94
N ALA A 40 -9.03 -20.26 -9.22
CA ALA A 40 -9.66 -21.48 -8.73
C ALA A 40 -9.61 -21.63 -7.19
N SER A 41 -8.59 -21.06 -6.54
CA SER A 41 -8.44 -21.03 -5.09
C SER A 41 -9.35 -20.04 -4.36
N MET A 42 -10.00 -19.12 -5.09
CA MET A 42 -11.07 -18.23 -4.58
C MET A 42 -12.38 -19.00 -4.38
N ASN A 43 -12.34 -20.04 -3.55
CA ASN A 43 -13.38 -21.06 -3.45
C ASN A 43 -14.41 -20.79 -2.35
N SER A 44 -14.32 -19.66 -1.63
CA SER A 44 -15.27 -19.28 -0.56
C SER A 44 -15.37 -20.27 0.60
N VAL A 45 -14.41 -21.20 0.73
CA VAL A 45 -14.34 -22.17 1.83
C VAL A 45 -13.51 -21.57 2.97
N LEU A 46 -14.03 -21.66 4.20
CA LEU A 46 -13.32 -21.24 5.41
C LEU A 46 -12.00 -22.01 5.56
N PRO A 47 -10.88 -21.33 5.88
CA PRO A 47 -9.64 -22.03 6.18
C PRO A 47 -9.73 -22.77 7.53
N SER A 48 -8.91 -23.81 7.67
CA SER A 48 -8.78 -24.60 8.91
C SER A 48 -7.39 -24.38 9.54
N PRO A 49 -7.29 -24.28 10.88
CA PRO A 49 -8.39 -24.27 11.84
C PRO A 49 -9.15 -22.94 11.82
N THR A 50 -10.45 -23.00 12.07
CA THR A 50 -11.27 -21.81 12.32
C THR A 50 -11.08 -21.35 13.77
N PRO A 51 -10.91 -20.05 14.05
CA PRO A 51 -10.73 -19.54 15.41
C PRO A 51 -11.88 -19.95 16.34
N PRO A 52 -11.59 -20.32 17.60
CA PRO A 52 -12.63 -20.60 18.59
C PRO A 52 -13.57 -19.39 18.76
N GLY A 53 -14.88 -19.64 18.76
CA GLY A 53 -15.89 -18.58 18.91
C GLY A 53 -16.23 -17.82 17.64
N TYR A 54 -15.55 -18.07 16.51
CA TYR A 54 -15.92 -17.44 15.24
C TYR A 54 -17.25 -17.99 14.71
N VAL A 55 -18.25 -17.10 14.57
CA VAL A 55 -19.57 -17.42 14.01
C VAL A 55 -19.65 -16.94 12.56
N PHE A 56 -19.57 -17.87 11.61
CA PHE A 56 -19.61 -17.51 10.19
C PHE A 56 -21.01 -17.04 9.75
N SER A 57 -21.09 -15.81 9.26
CA SER A 57 -22.30 -15.17 8.73
C SER A 57 -22.77 -15.78 7.40
N ARG A 58 -21.96 -16.68 6.81
CA ARG A 58 -22.10 -17.22 5.44
C ARG A 58 -21.85 -16.21 4.33
N ASN A 59 -21.35 -15.01 4.67
CA ASN A 59 -20.94 -14.03 3.67
C ASN A 59 -19.43 -14.11 3.43
N VAL A 60 -19.04 -14.15 2.17
CA VAL A 60 -17.66 -14.02 1.73
C VAL A 60 -17.49 -12.70 0.99
N ARG A 61 -16.51 -11.91 1.40
CA ARG A 61 -16.15 -10.63 0.78
C ARG A 61 -14.91 -10.86 -0.09
N GLN A 62 -15.12 -10.96 -1.40
CA GLN A 62 -14.06 -11.21 -2.35
C GLN A 62 -13.43 -9.90 -2.84
N TYR A 63 -12.10 -9.87 -2.86
CA TYR A 63 -11.30 -8.74 -3.34
C TYR A 63 -10.21 -9.20 -4.29
N TYR A 64 -9.92 -8.36 -5.28
CA TYR A 64 -8.84 -8.56 -6.24
C TYR A 64 -7.87 -7.38 -6.11
N VAL A 65 -6.66 -7.65 -5.62
CA VAL A 65 -5.68 -6.63 -5.27
C VAL A 65 -4.35 -6.95 -5.94
N ALA A 66 -3.73 -5.96 -6.58
CA ALA A 66 -2.38 -6.13 -7.12
C ALA A 66 -1.42 -5.09 -6.53
N ALA A 67 -0.16 -5.46 -6.34
CA ALA A 67 0.93 -4.52 -6.11
C ALA A 67 1.48 -4.04 -7.46
N GLU A 68 1.50 -2.73 -7.70
CA GLU A 68 1.96 -2.12 -8.95
C GLU A 68 2.98 -1.00 -8.69
N GLU A 69 3.96 -0.88 -9.58
CA GLU A 69 4.89 0.26 -9.58
C GLU A 69 4.25 1.48 -10.26
N VAL A 70 4.18 2.60 -9.54
CA VAL A 70 3.51 3.83 -9.99
C VAL A 70 4.41 5.02 -9.70
N GLU A 71 4.61 5.89 -10.68
CA GLU A 71 5.19 7.21 -10.42
C GLU A 71 4.18 8.06 -9.63
N TRP A 72 4.53 8.38 -8.39
CA TRP A 72 3.69 9.11 -7.46
C TRP A 72 4.22 10.51 -7.21
N ASN A 73 3.43 11.53 -7.55
CA ASN A 73 3.76 12.92 -7.24
C ASN A 73 3.08 13.36 -5.93
N TYR A 74 3.87 13.63 -4.89
CA TYR A 74 3.36 14.09 -3.58
C TYR A 74 2.77 15.49 -3.61
N ALA A 75 3.16 16.33 -4.58
CA ALA A 75 2.66 17.69 -4.72
C ALA A 75 2.27 17.96 -6.19
N PRO A 76 1.18 17.33 -6.68
CA PRO A 76 0.81 17.37 -8.09
C PRO A 76 0.44 18.77 -8.58
N THR A 77 0.03 19.66 -7.69
CA THR A 77 -0.23 21.06 -8.05
C THR A 77 1.06 21.85 -8.26
N GLY A 78 2.17 21.47 -7.61
CA GLY A 78 3.40 22.27 -7.54
C GLY A 78 3.29 23.49 -6.62
N TRP A 79 2.22 23.57 -5.81
CA TRP A 79 1.97 24.69 -4.90
C TRP A 79 1.94 24.24 -3.45
N ASP A 80 2.46 25.09 -2.57
CA ASP A 80 2.07 25.09 -1.18
C ASP A 80 0.67 25.75 -1.09
N ASN A 81 -0.36 24.91 -1.14
CA ASN A 81 -1.76 25.36 -1.15
C ASN A 81 -2.19 26.10 0.13
N TRP A 82 -1.44 25.96 1.22
CA TRP A 82 -1.75 26.64 2.48
C TRP A 82 -1.17 28.05 2.51
N LEU A 83 0.06 28.23 2.02
CA LEU A 83 0.69 29.56 1.93
C LEU A 83 0.31 30.30 0.64
N GLY A 84 -0.26 29.61 -0.35
CA GLY A 84 -0.62 30.20 -1.64
C GLY A 84 0.60 30.60 -2.46
N VAL A 85 1.71 29.87 -2.34
CA VAL A 85 2.96 30.12 -3.08
C VAL A 85 3.42 28.86 -3.83
N PRO A 86 4.16 29.02 -4.94
CA PRO A 86 4.84 27.89 -5.58
C PRO A 86 5.72 27.13 -4.58
N LEU A 87 5.80 25.81 -4.72
CA LEU A 87 6.45 24.95 -3.72
C LEU A 87 7.94 25.28 -3.53
N ASN A 88 8.64 25.70 -4.58
CA ASN A 88 10.04 26.15 -4.52
C ASN A 88 10.23 27.47 -3.74
N LEU A 89 9.16 28.24 -3.55
CA LEU A 89 9.15 29.49 -2.76
C LEU A 89 8.56 29.28 -1.36
N SER A 90 8.09 28.08 -1.01
CA SER A 90 7.54 27.81 0.32
C SER A 90 8.68 27.67 1.34
N PRO A 91 8.74 28.52 2.38
CA PRO A 91 9.74 28.38 3.44
C PRO A 91 9.62 27.02 4.16
N ARG A 92 8.40 26.48 4.27
CA ARG A 92 8.16 25.18 4.90
C ARG A 92 8.69 24.03 4.05
N ALA A 93 8.47 24.08 2.74
CA ALA A 93 8.99 23.07 1.82
C ALA A 93 10.53 23.09 1.79
N GLN A 94 11.13 24.29 1.81
CA GLN A 94 12.57 24.46 1.88
C GLN A 94 13.16 23.92 3.19
N MET A 95 12.58 24.28 4.34
CA MET A 95 13.00 23.78 5.66
C MET A 95 12.90 22.25 5.77
N ALA A 96 11.87 21.66 5.15
CA ALA A 96 11.70 20.20 5.12
C ALA A 96 12.56 19.51 4.05
N GLY A 97 13.27 20.26 3.20
CA GLY A 97 13.99 19.69 2.05
C GLY A 97 13.09 19.02 1.01
N ALA A 98 11.78 19.30 1.02
CA ALA A 98 10.76 18.57 0.27
C ALA A 98 10.91 18.67 -1.26
N THR A 99 11.63 19.67 -1.75
CA THR A 99 11.90 19.88 -3.18
C THR A 99 13.32 19.51 -3.59
N ALA A 100 14.19 19.07 -2.66
CA ALA A 100 15.60 18.85 -2.93
C ALA A 100 15.83 17.79 -4.04
N TYR A 101 14.96 16.79 -4.11
CA TYR A 101 15.02 15.70 -5.08
C TYR A 101 13.78 15.67 -6.00
N GLY A 102 13.03 16.76 -6.04
CA GLY A 102 11.71 16.78 -6.67
C GLY A 102 10.63 16.10 -5.82
N THR A 103 9.41 16.04 -6.35
CA THR A 103 8.21 15.58 -5.63
C THR A 103 7.66 14.26 -6.14
N THR A 104 8.27 13.70 -7.18
CA THR A 104 7.81 12.48 -7.85
C THR A 104 8.76 11.32 -7.54
N TRP A 105 8.20 10.22 -7.08
CA TRP A 105 8.92 9.00 -6.68
C TRP A 105 8.24 7.77 -7.27
N LEU A 106 9.01 6.78 -7.71
CA LEU A 106 8.47 5.46 -8.01
C LEU A 106 8.04 4.80 -6.70
N LYS A 107 6.80 4.36 -6.63
CA LYS A 107 6.18 3.71 -5.47
C LYS A 107 5.60 2.35 -5.83
N ALA A 108 5.51 1.44 -4.87
CA ALA A 108 4.79 0.18 -5.00
C ALA A 108 3.45 0.35 -4.28
N LEU A 109 2.36 0.46 -5.04
CA LEU A 109 1.04 0.77 -4.49
C LEU A 109 0.06 -0.37 -4.76
N TYR A 110 -0.78 -0.67 -3.78
CA TYR A 110 -1.89 -1.59 -4.01
C TYR A 110 -2.96 -0.96 -4.90
N ARG A 111 -3.46 -1.73 -5.86
CA ARG A 111 -4.54 -1.35 -6.78
C ARG A 111 -5.61 -2.42 -6.77
N GLY A 112 -6.86 -1.97 -6.65
CA GLY A 112 -8.01 -2.86 -6.70
C GLY A 112 -8.43 -3.14 -8.13
N TYR A 113 -8.99 -4.33 -8.35
CA TYR A 113 -9.53 -4.79 -9.62
C TYR A 113 -10.96 -5.30 -9.43
N THR A 114 -11.70 -5.37 -10.53
CA THR A 114 -13.10 -5.83 -10.52
C THR A 114 -13.24 -7.33 -10.39
N ASP A 115 -12.25 -8.10 -10.86
CA ASP A 115 -12.31 -9.55 -10.97
C ASP A 115 -10.91 -10.18 -11.10
N ALA A 116 -10.90 -11.52 -11.15
CA ALA A 116 -9.70 -12.36 -11.22
C ALA A 116 -8.88 -12.20 -12.51
N THR A 117 -9.35 -11.46 -13.52
CA THR A 117 -8.59 -11.22 -14.76
C THR A 117 -7.54 -10.13 -14.58
N PHE A 118 -7.67 -9.28 -13.55
CA PHE A 118 -6.81 -8.12 -13.32
C PHE A 118 -6.67 -7.21 -14.56
N SER A 119 -7.76 -7.08 -15.33
CA SER A 119 -7.85 -6.24 -16.52
C SER A 119 -8.43 -4.85 -16.23
N THR A 120 -9.46 -4.77 -15.38
CA THR A 120 -10.18 -3.52 -15.09
C THR A 120 -9.98 -3.13 -13.64
N LYS A 121 -9.41 -1.94 -13.40
CA LYS A 121 -9.22 -1.39 -12.05
C LYS A 121 -10.58 -1.07 -11.43
N SER A 122 -10.73 -1.37 -10.14
CA SER A 122 -11.91 -0.97 -9.40
C SER A 122 -11.93 0.55 -9.20
N PRO A 123 -13.11 1.18 -9.09
CA PRO A 123 -13.21 2.62 -8.85
C PRO A 123 -12.46 3.02 -7.57
N GLN A 124 -11.55 3.98 -7.70
CA GLN A 124 -10.80 4.55 -6.57
C GLN A 124 -11.24 6.01 -6.36
N PRO A 125 -11.66 6.39 -5.14
CA PRO A 125 -11.99 7.77 -4.87
C PRO A 125 -10.74 8.67 -4.98
N PRO A 126 -10.87 9.92 -5.46
CA PRO A 126 -9.72 10.80 -5.67
C PRO A 126 -8.87 11.09 -4.42
N TRP A 127 -9.49 10.99 -3.24
CA TRP A 127 -8.83 11.23 -1.95
C TRP A 127 -8.07 10.01 -1.40
N GLN A 128 -8.18 8.84 -2.05
CA GLN A 128 -7.51 7.61 -1.59
C GLN A 128 -5.99 7.73 -1.59
N GLY A 129 -5.44 8.58 -2.47
CA GLY A 129 -4.00 8.86 -2.49
C GLY A 129 -3.18 7.59 -2.76
N THR A 130 -2.20 7.35 -1.90
CA THR A 130 -1.31 6.18 -1.96
C THR A 130 -1.95 4.90 -1.44
N LEU A 131 -3.05 4.99 -0.67
CA LEU A 131 -3.64 3.82 -0.03
C LEU A 131 -4.16 2.79 -1.04
N GLY A 132 -4.02 1.53 -0.68
CA GLY A 132 -4.69 0.42 -1.35
C GLY A 132 -6.22 0.48 -1.28
N PRO A 133 -6.93 -0.32 -2.11
CA PRO A 133 -8.39 -0.43 -2.07
C PRO A 133 -8.92 -0.65 -0.66
N THR A 134 -9.95 0.10 -0.24
CA THR A 134 -10.55 -0.10 1.08
C THR A 134 -11.31 -1.41 1.13
N LEU A 135 -10.80 -2.35 1.93
CA LEU A 135 -11.44 -3.65 2.19
C LEU A 135 -12.53 -3.45 3.25
N ARG A 136 -13.73 -3.95 3.01
CA ARG A 136 -14.89 -3.74 3.88
C ARG A 136 -15.56 -5.06 4.23
N SER A 137 -15.87 -5.24 5.50
CA SER A 137 -16.51 -6.46 5.95
C SER A 137 -17.36 -6.22 7.19
N GLU A 138 -18.26 -7.15 7.49
CA GLU A 138 -18.96 -7.20 8.76
C GLU A 138 -18.34 -8.28 9.64
N VAL A 139 -18.46 -8.12 10.97
CA VAL A 139 -18.17 -9.21 11.92
C VAL A 139 -18.96 -10.46 11.53
N GLY A 140 -18.27 -11.60 11.52
CA GLY A 140 -18.77 -12.90 11.06
C GLY A 140 -18.52 -13.18 9.57
N ASP A 141 -18.15 -12.19 8.76
CA ASP A 141 -17.78 -12.42 7.36
C ASP A 141 -16.39 -13.08 7.23
N MET A 142 -16.16 -13.78 6.12
CA MET A 142 -14.81 -14.11 5.67
C MET A 142 -14.38 -13.15 4.57
N VAL A 143 -13.18 -12.57 4.70
CA VAL A 143 -12.54 -11.80 3.64
C VAL A 143 -11.65 -12.74 2.83
N GLU A 144 -11.83 -12.76 1.51
CA GLU A 144 -11.05 -13.57 0.58
C GLU A 144 -10.41 -12.66 -0.46
N ILE A 145 -9.07 -12.69 -0.57
CA ILE A 145 -8.30 -11.73 -1.37
C ILE A 145 -7.44 -12.50 -2.35
N MET A 146 -7.71 -12.35 -3.64
CA MET A 146 -6.76 -12.73 -4.66
C MET A 146 -5.73 -11.61 -4.80
N PHE A 147 -4.51 -11.88 -4.37
CA PHE A 147 -3.38 -10.96 -4.47
C PHE A 147 -2.47 -11.35 -5.64
N VAL A 148 -2.06 -10.35 -6.43
CA VAL A 148 -1.11 -10.53 -7.54
C VAL A 148 0.05 -9.56 -7.40
N ASN A 149 1.28 -10.07 -7.45
CA ASN A 149 2.46 -9.21 -7.45
C ASN A 149 2.82 -8.81 -8.89
N LYS A 150 2.55 -7.57 -9.28
CA LYS A 150 2.95 -7.01 -10.60
C LYS A 150 4.20 -6.12 -10.51
N LEU A 151 4.94 -6.14 -9.40
CA LEU A 151 6.20 -5.41 -9.25
C LEU A 151 7.29 -6.01 -10.15
N SER A 152 8.31 -5.22 -10.48
CA SER A 152 9.35 -5.63 -11.44
C SER A 152 10.32 -6.67 -10.88
N LYS A 153 10.76 -6.47 -9.64
CA LYS A 153 11.88 -7.20 -9.02
C LYS A 153 11.61 -7.65 -7.59
N ASN A 154 10.68 -6.99 -6.91
CA ASN A 154 10.50 -7.12 -5.48
C ASN A 154 9.37 -8.08 -5.14
N TYR A 155 9.57 -8.84 -4.07
CA TYR A 155 8.51 -9.64 -3.48
C TYR A 155 7.53 -8.73 -2.75
N ALA A 156 6.27 -9.16 -2.65
CA ALA A 156 5.25 -8.46 -1.89
C ALA A 156 4.26 -9.47 -1.29
N SER A 157 3.63 -9.11 -0.17
CA SER A 157 2.58 -9.92 0.45
C SER A 157 1.38 -9.05 0.82
N THR A 158 0.37 -9.62 1.47
CA THR A 158 -0.62 -8.86 2.23
C THR A 158 -0.83 -9.48 3.59
N HIS A 159 -0.84 -8.65 4.62
CA HIS A 159 -1.03 -9.00 6.01
C HIS A 159 -2.07 -8.07 6.63
N SER A 160 -3.00 -8.60 7.42
CA SER A 160 -3.99 -7.79 8.14
C SER A 160 -3.52 -7.52 9.56
N MET A 161 -3.65 -6.26 10.01
CA MET A 161 -3.37 -5.88 11.40
C MET A 161 -4.55 -6.10 12.35
N GLY A 162 -5.75 -6.37 11.80
CA GLY A 162 -6.99 -6.36 12.59
C GLY A 162 -7.87 -7.59 12.45
N LEU A 163 -7.62 -8.47 11.48
CA LEU A 163 -8.38 -9.70 11.29
C LEU A 163 -7.63 -10.92 11.78
N ALA A 164 -8.38 -11.94 12.18
CA ALA A 164 -7.81 -13.24 12.49
C ALA A 164 -7.53 -14.03 11.20
N TYR A 165 -6.49 -14.86 11.23
CA TYR A 165 -6.10 -15.69 10.09
C TYR A 165 -5.35 -16.93 10.58
N THR A 166 -5.29 -17.95 9.73
CA THR A 166 -4.37 -19.08 9.98
C THR A 166 -2.95 -18.70 9.56
N LYS A 167 -1.94 -19.43 10.03
CA LYS A 167 -0.54 -19.18 9.62
C LYS A 167 -0.36 -19.18 8.10
N TYR A 168 -1.12 -20.00 7.39
CA TYR A 168 -1.11 -20.05 5.92
C TYR A 168 -1.67 -18.78 5.26
N ASN A 169 -2.47 -17.98 5.96
CA ASN A 169 -3.12 -16.78 5.43
C ASN A 169 -2.55 -15.49 6.04
N GLU A 170 -1.43 -15.57 6.77
CA GLU A 170 -0.87 -14.45 7.51
C GLU A 170 -0.12 -13.44 6.62
N GLY A 171 0.64 -13.93 5.63
CA GLY A 171 1.40 -13.06 4.73
C GLY A 171 2.59 -12.33 5.35
N SER A 172 3.17 -12.85 6.44
CA SER A 172 4.39 -12.31 7.05
C SER A 172 5.47 -13.37 7.30
N ASP A 173 6.73 -12.97 7.10
CA ASP A 173 7.90 -13.78 7.47
C ASP A 173 8.40 -13.47 8.88
N TYR A 174 8.48 -14.50 9.71
CA TYR A 174 9.31 -14.50 10.91
C TYR A 174 9.49 -15.94 11.38
N PRO A 175 10.58 -16.27 12.10
CA PRO A 175 10.72 -17.54 12.79
C PRO A 175 9.51 -17.74 13.70
N ASN A 176 8.60 -18.63 13.30
CA ASN A 176 7.31 -18.74 13.95
C ASN A 176 7.48 -19.34 15.35
N ASN A 177 7.42 -18.49 16.37
CA ASN A 177 7.54 -18.86 17.79
C ASN A 177 6.15 -19.02 18.43
N THR A 178 5.15 -19.57 17.73
CA THR A 178 3.78 -19.73 18.25
C THR A 178 3.67 -20.54 19.56
N ALA A 179 4.78 -21.10 20.07
CA ALA A 179 5.03 -21.28 21.49
C ALA A 179 6.56 -21.20 21.76
N PRO A 180 7.04 -20.69 22.92
CA PRO A 180 8.45 -20.78 23.28
C PRO A 180 8.92 -22.24 23.24
N GLY A 181 9.88 -22.55 22.37
CA GLY A 181 10.46 -23.90 22.24
C GLY A 181 9.86 -24.80 21.15
N GLN A 182 8.85 -24.35 20.39
CA GLN A 182 8.43 -25.07 19.18
C GLN A 182 9.03 -24.45 17.92
N GLN A 183 9.93 -25.19 17.26
CA GLN A 183 10.24 -24.97 15.85
C GLN A 183 9.02 -25.39 15.02
N VAL A 184 8.32 -24.43 14.44
CA VAL A 184 7.34 -24.74 13.39
C VAL A 184 8.11 -24.92 12.09
N ASN A 185 8.48 -26.16 11.78
CA ASN A 185 8.78 -26.52 10.39
C ASN A 185 7.46 -26.30 9.62
N LEU A 186 7.41 -25.30 8.72
CA LEU A 186 6.26 -25.13 7.82
C LEU A 186 6.16 -26.42 6.99
N PRO A 187 5.17 -27.29 7.23
CA PRO A 187 5.27 -28.68 6.78
C PRO A 187 4.79 -28.89 5.34
N SER A 188 4.60 -27.82 4.57
CA SER A 188 3.99 -27.95 3.23
C SER A 188 4.56 -26.95 2.22
N PRO A 189 4.79 -27.37 0.96
CA PRO A 189 4.98 -26.49 -0.18
C PRO A 189 3.76 -25.57 -0.47
N GLU A 190 2.66 -25.70 0.28
CA GLU A 190 1.45 -24.87 0.21
C GLU A 190 1.43 -23.71 1.21
N ALA A 191 2.49 -23.54 2.03
CA ALA A 191 2.63 -22.34 2.83
C ALA A 191 2.68 -21.12 1.90
N VAL A 192 1.85 -20.11 2.16
CA VAL A 192 1.96 -18.84 1.44
C VAL A 192 3.39 -18.34 1.66
N PRO A 193 4.19 -18.20 0.59
CA PRO A 193 5.56 -17.80 0.77
C PRO A 193 5.55 -16.40 1.41
N PRO A 194 6.48 -16.14 2.33
CA PRO A 194 6.53 -14.90 3.09
C PRO A 194 6.50 -13.64 2.22
N GLY A 195 6.94 -13.77 0.97
CA GLY A 195 6.61 -12.86 -0.11
C GLY A 195 6.22 -13.63 -1.38
N ILE A 196 5.33 -13.03 -2.17
CA ILE A 196 4.97 -13.52 -3.50
C ILE A 196 5.96 -12.95 -4.51
N ALA A 197 6.52 -13.79 -5.37
CA ALA A 197 7.49 -13.36 -6.37
C ALA A 197 6.83 -12.48 -7.46
N PRO A 198 7.62 -11.63 -8.15
CA PRO A 198 7.14 -10.90 -9.34
C PRO A 198 6.43 -11.80 -10.35
N GLY A 199 5.20 -11.45 -10.71
CA GLY A 199 4.37 -12.18 -11.68
C GLY A 199 3.55 -13.34 -11.11
N ASP A 200 3.74 -13.69 -9.84
CA ASP A 200 2.96 -14.74 -9.15
C ASP A 200 1.77 -14.15 -8.38
N CYS A 201 0.94 -15.04 -7.84
CA CYS A 201 -0.29 -14.71 -7.13
C CYS A 201 -0.55 -15.66 -5.97
N VAL A 202 -1.48 -15.26 -5.11
CA VAL A 202 -1.92 -16.05 -3.95
C VAL A 202 -3.35 -15.65 -3.55
N VAL A 203 -4.04 -16.52 -2.81
CA VAL A 203 -5.32 -16.20 -2.17
C VAL A 203 -5.16 -16.17 -0.67
N TYR A 204 -5.48 -15.03 -0.04
CA TYR A 204 -5.54 -14.87 1.41
C TYR A 204 -6.98 -14.98 1.90
N LYS A 205 -7.17 -15.67 3.03
CA LYS A 205 -8.46 -15.83 3.70
C LYS A 205 -8.38 -15.41 5.14
N TRP A 206 -9.12 -14.37 5.49
CA TRP A 206 -9.13 -13.76 6.82
C TRP A 206 -10.52 -13.84 7.44
N PHE A 207 -10.57 -14.16 8.72
CA PHE A 207 -11.78 -14.19 9.53
C PHE A 207 -12.03 -12.82 10.15
N VAL A 208 -13.24 -12.33 10.03
CA VAL A 208 -13.66 -11.10 10.70
C VAL A 208 -14.32 -11.49 12.01
N ASP A 209 -13.51 -11.71 13.05
CA ASP A 209 -14.00 -12.08 14.38
C ASP A 209 -14.55 -10.86 15.14
N ASP A 210 -15.10 -11.11 16.33
CA ASP A 210 -15.68 -10.05 17.17
C ASP A 210 -14.63 -9.01 17.60
N ASN A 211 -13.35 -9.40 17.74
CA ASN A 211 -12.27 -8.50 18.14
C ASN A 211 -11.93 -7.47 17.05
N ALA A 212 -12.17 -7.82 15.78
CA ALA A 212 -12.02 -6.91 14.66
C ALA A 212 -13.15 -5.86 14.60
N GLY A 213 -14.26 -6.09 15.31
CA GLY A 213 -15.46 -5.27 15.27
C GLY A 213 -15.33 -3.87 15.89
N PRO A 214 -16.29 -2.97 15.62
CA PRO A 214 -16.35 -1.67 16.28
C PRO A 214 -16.53 -1.80 17.80
N PRO A 215 -15.88 -0.94 18.60
CA PRO A 215 -16.27 -0.73 19.99
C PRO A 215 -17.74 -0.34 20.12
N ALA A 216 -18.34 -0.61 21.28
CA ALA A 216 -19.74 -0.27 21.54
C ALA A 216 -20.04 1.21 21.24
N GLY A 217 -21.08 1.45 20.43
CA GLY A 217 -21.51 2.79 20.02
C GLY A 217 -20.74 3.41 18.84
N GLN A 218 -19.69 2.75 18.33
CA GLN A 218 -18.99 3.20 17.12
C GLN A 218 -19.62 2.57 15.86
N PRO A 219 -19.70 3.31 14.74
CA PRO A 219 -20.33 2.81 13.52
C PRO A 219 -19.49 1.76 12.78
N ALA A 220 -18.16 1.80 12.93
CA ALA A 220 -17.21 0.88 12.32
C ALA A 220 -15.85 0.94 13.05
N ALA A 221 -15.05 -0.10 12.92
CA ALA A 221 -13.62 -0.13 13.27
C ALA A 221 -12.77 0.05 12.02
N ALA A 222 -11.63 0.74 12.15
CA ALA A 222 -10.64 0.86 11.10
C ALA A 222 -9.37 0.12 11.49
N HIS A 223 -8.90 -0.69 10.54
CA HIS A 223 -7.65 -1.44 10.58
C HIS A 223 -6.84 -1.11 9.33
N SER A 224 -5.64 -1.66 9.25
CA SER A 224 -4.80 -1.59 8.06
C SER A 224 -4.47 -2.99 7.57
N TYR A 225 -4.11 -3.05 6.30
CA TYR A 225 -3.39 -4.18 5.74
C TYR A 225 -2.17 -3.67 4.99
N HIS A 226 -1.08 -4.42 4.99
CA HIS A 226 0.18 -4.03 4.36
C HIS A 226 1.00 -5.24 3.95
N SER A 227 2.08 -5.03 3.20
CA SER A 227 3.05 -6.10 2.95
C SER A 227 3.94 -6.27 4.19
N TYR A 228 4.36 -7.51 4.42
CA TYR A 228 5.18 -7.92 5.57
C TYR A 228 6.31 -8.86 5.10
N VAL A 229 6.91 -8.55 3.95
CA VAL A 229 8.17 -9.16 3.53
C VAL A 229 9.29 -8.46 4.30
N ALA A 230 9.28 -7.12 4.25
CA ALA A 230 10.15 -6.25 5.03
C ALA A 230 9.32 -5.05 5.48
N LEU A 231 8.59 -5.21 6.60
CA LEU A 231 7.53 -4.31 7.08
C LEU A 231 7.81 -2.82 6.83
N GLN A 232 8.98 -2.35 7.25
CA GLN A 232 9.34 -0.95 7.17
C GLN A 232 9.56 -0.51 5.72
N GLN A 233 10.33 -1.28 4.94
CA GLN A 233 10.65 -0.97 3.56
C GLN A 233 9.44 -1.06 2.63
N ASP A 234 8.59 -2.04 2.87
CA ASP A 234 7.36 -2.27 2.13
C ASP A 234 6.37 -1.10 2.31
N THR A 235 6.20 -0.66 3.55
CA THR A 235 5.30 0.46 3.88
C THR A 235 5.85 1.77 3.31
N ASN A 236 7.16 2.03 3.41
CA ASN A 236 7.80 3.19 2.76
C ASN A 236 7.68 3.15 1.23
N ALA A 237 7.76 1.98 0.60
CA ALA A 237 7.48 1.83 -0.82
C ALA A 237 6.02 2.16 -1.18
N GLY A 238 5.09 1.94 -0.25
CA GLY A 238 3.68 2.33 -0.36
C GLY A 238 2.67 1.19 -0.29
N LEU A 239 3.11 -0.02 0.09
CA LEU A 239 2.27 -1.20 0.19
C LEU A 239 1.45 -1.21 1.50
N ILE A 240 0.47 -0.31 1.58
CA ILE A 240 -0.45 -0.19 2.72
C ILE A 240 -1.84 0.21 2.23
N GLY A 241 -2.88 -0.34 2.86
CA GLY A 241 -4.27 -0.01 2.60
C GLY A 241 -5.13 -0.06 3.86
N ALA A 242 -6.36 0.43 3.74
CA ALA A 242 -7.30 0.49 4.84
C ALA A 242 -8.28 -0.69 4.82
N GLN A 243 -8.62 -1.18 5.99
CA GLN A 243 -9.67 -2.15 6.20
C GLN A 243 -10.70 -1.57 7.17
N ILE A 244 -11.99 -1.71 6.86
CA ILE A 244 -13.07 -1.20 7.69
C ILE A 244 -14.02 -2.34 8.02
N VAL A 245 -14.21 -2.55 9.32
CA VAL A 245 -15.06 -3.61 9.85
C VAL A 245 -16.29 -2.99 10.48
N TYR A 246 -17.45 -3.46 10.08
CA TYR A 246 -18.76 -3.05 10.56
C TYR A 246 -19.32 -4.11 11.51
N ALA A 247 -20.24 -3.70 12.40
CA ALA A 247 -21.03 -4.66 13.14
C ALA A 247 -21.96 -5.46 12.19
N PRO A 248 -22.43 -6.66 12.58
CA PRO A 248 -23.28 -7.49 11.73
C PRO A 248 -24.53 -6.74 11.25
N GLY A 249 -24.76 -6.73 9.93
CA GLY A 249 -25.88 -6.03 9.29
C GLY A 249 -25.79 -4.49 9.27
N GLN A 250 -24.69 -3.89 9.71
CA GLN A 250 -24.54 -2.42 9.82
C GLN A 250 -23.77 -1.77 8.67
N MET A 251 -23.14 -2.53 7.77
CA MET A 251 -22.32 -1.97 6.69
C MET A 251 -23.14 -1.08 5.75
N ALA A 252 -24.23 -1.59 5.18
CA ALA A 252 -25.05 -0.82 4.25
C ALA A 252 -25.72 0.41 4.89
N PRO A 253 -26.38 0.32 6.08
CA PRO A 253 -26.90 1.49 6.78
C PRO A 253 -25.83 2.55 7.09
N THR A 254 -24.64 2.12 7.52
CA THR A 254 -23.55 3.05 7.86
C THR A 254 -23.05 3.78 6.62
N MET A 255 -22.76 3.08 5.52
CA MET A 255 -22.32 3.72 4.28
C MET A 255 -23.39 4.63 3.66
N ALA A 256 -24.68 4.34 3.88
CA ALA A 256 -25.76 5.22 3.46
C ALA A 256 -25.73 6.56 4.23
N ASN A 257 -25.58 6.50 5.55
CA ASN A 257 -25.68 7.65 6.46
C ASN A 257 -24.40 8.49 6.57
N TYR A 258 -23.22 7.86 6.41
CA TYR A 258 -21.93 8.50 6.60
C TYR A 258 -21.17 8.68 5.29
N ARG A 259 -20.21 9.62 5.29
CA ARG A 259 -19.11 9.60 4.32
C ARG A 259 -17.89 8.97 4.99
N GLU A 260 -17.23 8.11 4.25
CA GLU A 260 -16.09 7.33 4.71
C GLU A 260 -14.81 7.89 4.09
N PHE A 261 -13.81 8.20 4.91
CA PHE A 261 -12.52 8.74 4.49
C PHE A 261 -11.37 8.08 5.30
N PRO A 262 -10.81 6.96 4.83
CA PRO A 262 -9.53 6.47 5.29
C PRO A 262 -8.42 7.50 5.07
N LEU A 263 -7.73 7.87 6.15
CA LEU A 263 -6.59 8.78 6.14
C LEU A 263 -5.38 8.08 6.75
N LEU A 264 -4.26 8.12 6.03
CA LEU A 264 -2.97 7.64 6.52
C LEU A 264 -2.07 8.84 6.80
N TYR A 265 -1.65 8.97 8.07
CA TYR A 265 -0.66 9.95 8.50
C TYR A 265 0.67 9.23 8.68
N MET A 266 1.56 9.38 7.71
CA MET A 266 2.87 8.73 7.70
C MET A 266 3.92 9.65 7.07
N ILE A 267 5.15 9.54 7.56
CA ILE A 267 6.34 10.07 6.87
C ILE A 267 6.85 8.95 5.96
N TYR A 268 6.67 9.11 4.65
CA TYR A 268 7.30 8.22 3.67
C TYR A 268 8.80 8.49 3.63
N ASN A 269 9.59 7.61 4.23
CA ASN A 269 11.04 7.66 4.10
C ASN A 269 11.45 6.94 2.81
N GLU A 270 11.53 7.69 1.70
CA GLU A 270 11.90 7.13 0.39
C GLU A 270 13.32 6.54 0.38
N MET A 271 14.18 6.90 1.35
CA MET A 271 15.49 6.27 1.53
C MET A 271 15.43 4.90 2.20
N ASP A 272 14.34 4.58 2.86
CA ASP A 272 14.13 3.26 3.43
C ASP A 272 13.06 2.50 2.64
N SER A 273 12.84 2.86 1.37
CA SER A 273 12.03 2.07 0.44
C SER A 273 12.89 1.03 -0.27
N PHE A 274 12.36 -0.16 -0.55
CA PHE A 274 13.03 -1.10 -1.47
C PHE A 274 13.16 -0.57 -2.91
N LEU A 275 12.43 0.50 -3.27
CA LEU A 275 12.54 1.19 -4.55
C LEU A 275 13.60 2.31 -4.55
N SER A 276 14.25 2.55 -3.42
CA SER A 276 15.25 3.62 -3.25
C SER A 276 16.35 3.60 -4.30
N GLY A 277 16.90 2.42 -4.62
CA GLY A 277 17.93 2.27 -5.67
C GLY A 277 17.44 2.65 -7.07
N GLN A 278 16.19 2.30 -7.41
CA GLN A 278 15.58 2.68 -8.70
C GLN A 278 15.33 4.19 -8.77
N ASN A 279 14.83 4.77 -7.69
CA ASN A 279 14.64 6.22 -7.57
C ASN A 279 15.96 6.98 -7.64
N ALA A 280 17.01 6.51 -6.96
CA ALA A 280 18.34 7.11 -7.02
C ALA A 280 18.91 7.09 -8.45
N ALA A 281 18.82 5.97 -9.16
CA ALA A 281 19.24 5.88 -10.56
C ALA A 281 18.46 6.83 -11.48
N ALA A 282 17.14 6.96 -11.27
CA ALA A 282 16.29 7.89 -12.02
C ALA A 282 16.59 9.37 -11.72
N LEU A 283 16.98 9.70 -10.48
CA LEU A 283 17.43 11.06 -10.13
C LEU A 283 18.78 11.39 -10.79
N GLN A 284 19.70 10.43 -10.79
CA GLN A 284 21.03 10.60 -11.35
C GLN A 284 21.02 10.73 -12.87
N SER A 285 20.12 10.02 -13.57
CA SER A 285 19.94 10.18 -15.00
C SER A 285 19.37 11.56 -15.39
N LYS A 286 18.54 12.16 -14.52
CA LYS A 286 18.01 13.51 -14.70
C LYS A 286 19.02 14.60 -14.34
N ASN A 287 19.95 14.33 -13.43
CA ASN A 287 21.01 15.26 -13.03
C ASN A 287 22.33 14.50 -12.74
N PRO A 288 23.24 14.36 -13.72
CA PRO A 288 24.48 13.60 -13.57
C PRO A 288 25.44 14.15 -12.50
N SER A 289 25.30 15.42 -12.10
CA SER A 289 26.07 16.02 -11.00
C SER A 289 25.53 15.65 -9.62
N TYR A 290 24.45 14.87 -9.54
CA TYR A 290 23.85 14.41 -8.30
C TYR A 290 24.72 13.36 -7.59
N SER A 291 25.32 13.75 -6.45
CA SER A 291 25.94 12.85 -5.47
C SER A 291 25.01 12.70 -4.26
N GLY A 292 23.98 11.88 -4.38
CA GLY A 292 23.08 11.58 -3.27
C GLY A 292 23.80 10.90 -2.09
N PRO A 293 23.19 10.83 -0.89
CA PRO A 293 23.77 10.16 0.28
C PRO A 293 24.03 8.65 0.07
N TRP A 294 23.52 8.10 -1.03
CA TRP A 294 23.74 6.73 -1.54
C TRP A 294 25.16 6.43 -2.01
N TYR A 295 25.91 7.47 -2.36
CA TYR A 295 27.28 7.33 -2.84
C TYR A 295 28.25 7.63 -1.71
N GLY A 296 28.60 6.58 -0.96
CA GLY A 296 29.92 6.52 -0.36
C GLY A 296 30.95 6.64 -1.49
N SER A 297 31.89 7.58 -1.34
CA SER A 297 33.01 7.78 -2.25
C SER A 297 33.80 6.48 -2.45
N GLY A 298 33.49 5.77 -3.53
CA GLY A 298 34.14 4.52 -3.91
C GLY A 298 34.07 4.36 -5.41
N SER A 299 34.91 5.09 -6.13
CA SER A 299 35.23 4.79 -7.52
C SER A 299 35.88 3.40 -7.57
N GLY A 300 35.08 2.37 -7.85
CA GLY A 300 35.53 1.00 -8.04
C GLY A 300 34.64 0.33 -9.08
N SER A 301 35.22 0.06 -10.24
CA SER A 301 34.62 -0.61 -11.39
C SER A 301 33.63 -1.71 -11.01
N ALA A 302 32.40 -1.60 -11.50
CA ALA A 302 31.39 -2.65 -11.39
C ALA A 302 31.78 -3.82 -12.31
N ASN A 303 32.51 -4.78 -11.76
CA ASN A 303 32.66 -6.08 -12.40
C ASN A 303 31.48 -6.97 -11.96
N THR A 304 30.65 -7.31 -12.93
CA THR A 304 29.58 -8.31 -12.84
C THR A 304 30.16 -9.69 -12.53
N SER A 305 30.01 -10.16 -11.28
CA SER A 305 29.94 -11.59 -10.94
C SER A 305 29.54 -11.80 -9.48
N LEU A 306 28.23 -11.94 -9.22
CA LEU A 306 27.74 -12.61 -8.01
C LEU A 306 27.81 -14.12 -8.27
N GLN A 307 28.99 -14.70 -8.10
CA GLN A 307 29.11 -16.14 -7.89
C GLN A 307 28.69 -16.43 -6.46
N ALA A 308 27.75 -17.37 -6.30
CA ALA A 308 27.35 -17.92 -5.01
C ALA A 308 28.57 -18.54 -4.33
N ALA A 309 28.92 -18.05 -3.13
CA ALA A 309 29.92 -18.68 -2.29
C ALA A 309 29.25 -19.72 -1.38
N PRO A 310 29.83 -20.93 -1.21
CA PRO A 310 29.26 -21.99 -0.40
C PRO A 310 29.40 -21.70 1.11
N HIS A 311 28.40 -22.09 1.88
CA HIS A 311 28.40 -22.01 3.34
C HIS A 311 29.45 -22.94 3.96
N SER A 312 30.34 -22.37 4.77
CA SER A 312 31.13 -23.10 5.78
C SER A 312 30.53 -22.83 7.17
N PRO A 313 30.41 -23.84 8.06
CA PRO A 313 29.82 -23.65 9.38
C PRO A 313 30.84 -23.02 10.36
N LEU A 314 30.40 -22.03 11.13
CA LEU A 314 31.15 -21.49 12.27
C LEU A 314 30.87 -22.29 13.56
N PRO A 315 31.85 -22.45 14.46
CA PRO A 315 31.73 -23.31 15.63
C PRO A 315 30.95 -22.67 16.78
N ALA A 316 30.32 -23.52 17.60
CA ALA A 316 29.53 -23.13 18.76
C ALA A 316 30.37 -22.45 19.84
N ALA A 317 29.95 -21.26 20.27
CA ALA A 317 30.49 -20.57 21.44
C ALA A 317 29.49 -20.66 22.62
N ALA A 318 30.01 -21.03 23.79
CA ALA A 318 29.26 -21.19 25.04
C ALA A 318 28.73 -19.85 25.59
N ARG A 319 27.53 -19.89 26.20
CA ARG A 319 26.86 -18.74 26.84
C ARG A 319 27.34 -18.53 28.29
N PRO A 320 27.46 -17.28 28.77
CA PRO A 320 27.30 -16.95 30.19
C PRO A 320 25.83 -16.69 30.54
N SER A 321 25.45 -17.13 31.74
CA SER A 321 24.11 -17.05 32.34
C SER A 321 23.92 -15.75 33.13
N THR A 322 23.15 -14.79 32.61
CA THR A 322 22.33 -13.83 33.39
C THR A 322 21.34 -13.08 32.46
N PRO A 323 20.14 -12.70 32.93
CA PRO A 323 19.14 -12.04 32.09
C PRO A 323 19.34 -10.51 32.07
N VAL A 324 19.49 -9.93 30.87
CA VAL A 324 19.44 -8.48 30.63
C VAL A 324 17.99 -8.08 30.29
N PRO A 325 17.41 -7.01 30.85
CA PRO A 325 16.05 -6.58 30.54
C PRO A 325 15.94 -6.06 29.10
N ARG A 326 14.83 -6.38 28.40
CA ARG A 326 14.56 -5.89 27.03
C ARG A 326 14.18 -4.41 27.03
N PRO A 327 14.67 -3.59 26.08
CA PRO A 327 14.10 -2.28 25.79
C PRO A 327 12.75 -2.42 25.08
N ALA A 328 11.84 -1.48 25.36
CA ALA A 328 10.49 -1.42 24.80
C ALA A 328 10.50 -1.22 23.27
N ALA A 329 9.53 -1.84 22.60
CA ALA A 329 9.32 -1.73 21.15
C ALA A 329 8.86 -0.30 20.76
N PRO A 330 9.24 0.20 19.57
CA PRO A 330 8.77 1.48 19.07
C PRO A 330 7.27 1.44 18.69
N PRO A 331 6.55 2.56 18.75
CA PRO A 331 5.11 2.62 18.47
C PRO A 331 4.81 2.39 16.98
N SER A 332 3.84 1.50 16.71
CA SER A 332 3.29 1.24 15.37
C SER A 332 2.47 2.44 14.85
N PRO A 333 2.36 2.65 13.52
CA PRO A 333 1.55 3.72 12.95
C PRO A 333 0.06 3.53 13.26
N ILE A 334 -0.56 4.55 13.83
CA ILE A 334 -1.99 4.58 14.20
C ILE A 334 -2.79 5.13 13.02
N CYS A 335 -3.70 4.33 12.45
CA CYS A 335 -4.72 4.82 11.53
C CYS A 335 -5.89 5.42 12.32
N PHE A 336 -6.25 6.67 12.04
CA PHE A 336 -7.44 7.31 12.61
C PHE A 336 -8.57 7.32 11.58
N LEU A 337 -9.76 6.90 12.00
CA LEU A 337 -10.99 7.06 11.22
C LEU A 337 -11.76 8.28 11.73
N THR A 338 -12.00 9.26 10.85
CA THR A 338 -12.96 10.34 11.13
C THR A 338 -14.19 10.14 10.24
N SER A 339 -15.38 10.03 10.85
CA SER A 339 -16.64 9.96 10.12
C SER A 339 -17.39 11.28 10.23
N LEU A 340 -17.93 11.77 9.12
CA LEU A 340 -18.75 12.97 9.08
C LEU A 340 -20.17 12.58 8.64
N PRO A 341 -21.23 12.93 9.40
CA PRO A 341 -22.60 12.64 9.02
C PRO A 341 -23.02 13.45 7.78
N LYS A 342 -23.76 12.84 6.85
CA LYS A 342 -24.35 13.57 5.71
C LYS A 342 -25.47 14.48 6.22
N LYS A 343 -25.32 15.81 6.08
CA LYS A 343 -26.38 16.77 6.44
C LYS A 343 -27.67 16.46 5.68
N ALA A 344 -28.76 16.21 6.42
CA ALA A 344 -30.10 16.08 5.88
C ALA A 344 -30.54 17.40 5.22
N ARG A 345 -30.88 17.35 3.93
CA ARG A 345 -31.40 18.50 3.18
C ARG A 345 -32.85 18.77 3.63
N ARG A 346 -33.03 19.62 4.65
CA ARG A 346 -34.36 20.07 5.10
C ARG A 346 -35.06 20.82 3.96
N ARG A 347 -36.08 20.20 3.34
CA ARG A 347 -37.05 20.89 2.48
C ARG A 347 -37.80 21.91 3.33
N ARG A 348 -37.53 23.21 3.14
CA ARG A 348 -38.40 24.29 3.65
C ARG A 348 -39.73 24.23 2.88
N ARG A 349 -40.77 23.68 3.51
CA ARG A 349 -42.16 23.98 3.13
C ARG A 349 -42.40 25.47 3.41
N ARG A 350 -42.61 26.28 2.37
CA ARG A 350 -43.18 27.62 2.52
C ARG A 350 -44.65 27.44 2.88
N GLY A 351 -45.01 27.81 4.11
CA GLY A 351 -46.40 28.00 4.51
C GLY A 351 -46.96 29.24 3.81
N ARG A 352 -48.16 29.08 3.26
CA ARG A 352 -49.02 30.12 2.72
C ARG A 352 -49.76 30.73 3.93
N ALA A 353 -49.68 32.04 4.12
CA ALA A 353 -50.50 32.76 5.09
C ALA A 353 -51.37 33.75 4.32
N LEU A 354 -52.67 33.66 4.60
CA LEU A 354 -53.81 34.57 4.36
C LEU A 354 -53.94 35.20 2.97
#